data_AF-A0A1G1NQR5-F1
#
_entry.id   AF-A0A1G1NQR5-F1
#
_cell.length_a   1.000
_cell.length_b   1.000
_cell.length_c   1.000
_cell.angle_alpha   90.00
_cell.angle_beta   90.00
_cell.angle_gamma   90.00
#
_symmetry.space_group_name_H-M   'P 1'
#
loop_
_entity.id
_entity.type
_entity.pdbx_description
1 polymer ?
#
loop_
_entity_poly.entity_id
_entity_poly.type
_entity_poly.pdbx_seq_one_letter_code
_entity_poly.pdbx_strand_id
1 'polypeptide(L)'
;MCLTPYHGDYFSVDAVRRGDAGSYKRKRPFFLQRLLQIQIASTFFYTALYKITGTGNWISGNPIYYLMNYPPAGVTKWFLLRDFFMDKPGLCYAAGLLILIIEISMPVLLFWRRTRMSAIYVGCFFHLVLILTLDVPAIFFFLFPPQLLLFINPENIVRWIEQKRRANAQAPQSQLIYDGHCQFCRRSVQQLQVMDLFHTLKMVDFQSTSHLEALHPELSKERCASQLHLLEPDRTLYGGFAVFRRLCLILPMLYPFILLFYFPGSGIVGPFVYRWVAQNRYLFHFNKTCKDNACFLGHGK
;
A
#
# COMPACT_ATOMS: atom_id res chain seq x y z
N MET A 1 23.27 19.68 -4.93
CA MET A 1 21.89 19.48 -4.43
C MET A 1 21.78 18.06 -3.88
N CYS A 2 21.38 17.87 -2.62
CA CYS A 2 21.17 16.52 -2.06
C CYS A 2 19.94 15.88 -2.71
N LEU A 3 20.14 14.77 -3.39
CA LEU A 3 19.11 14.03 -4.10
C LEU A 3 18.89 12.68 -3.43
N THR A 4 17.63 12.29 -3.24
CA THR A 4 17.27 11.00 -2.61
C THR A 4 16.20 10.27 -3.43
N PRO A 5 16.11 8.93 -3.37
CA PRO A 5 14.96 8.20 -3.92
C PRO A 5 13.65 8.59 -3.24
N TYR A 6 12.56 8.67 -4.00
CA TYR A 6 11.21 8.91 -3.50
C TYR A 6 10.32 7.69 -3.82
N HIS A 7 10.02 6.86 -2.82
CA HIS A 7 9.25 5.62 -3.06
C HIS A 7 7.82 5.86 -3.50
N GLY A 8 7.23 7.00 -3.15
CA GLY A 8 5.91 7.39 -3.62
C GLY A 8 5.82 7.50 -5.15
N ASP A 9 6.94 7.73 -5.85
CA ASP A 9 6.95 7.80 -7.32
C ASP A 9 6.47 6.50 -7.96
N TYR A 10 6.75 5.36 -7.31
CA TYR A 10 6.25 4.07 -7.77
C TYR A 10 4.72 4.00 -7.75
N PHE A 11 4.06 4.54 -6.73
CA PHE A 11 2.61 4.55 -6.60
C PHE A 11 1.92 5.62 -7.48
N SER A 12 2.67 6.36 -8.29
CA SER A 12 2.11 7.44 -9.12
C SER A 12 1.41 6.91 -10.37
N VAL A 13 0.30 7.55 -10.74
CA VAL A 13 -0.39 7.30 -12.02
C VAL A 13 0.55 7.59 -13.20
N ASP A 14 1.46 8.56 -13.06
CA ASP A 14 2.47 8.88 -14.07
C ASP A 14 3.44 7.72 -14.33
N ALA A 15 3.88 7.02 -13.28
CA ALA A 15 4.74 5.84 -13.44
C ALA A 15 4.03 4.76 -14.26
N VAL A 16 2.77 4.45 -13.93
CA VAL A 16 1.96 3.47 -14.66
C VAL A 16 1.71 3.90 -16.11
N ARG A 17 1.35 5.17 -16.34
CA ARG A 17 1.06 5.70 -17.68
C ARG A 17 2.29 5.74 -18.58
N ARG A 18 3.47 6.02 -18.03
CA ARG A 18 4.74 6.12 -18.78
C ARG A 18 5.46 4.78 -18.91
N GLY A 19 4.99 3.71 -18.26
CA GLY A 19 5.70 2.43 -18.29
C GLY A 19 6.95 2.40 -17.40
N ASP A 20 7.06 3.27 -16.39
CA ASP A 20 8.29 3.44 -15.60
C ASP A 20 8.35 2.48 -14.40
N ALA A 21 8.79 1.25 -14.68
CA ALA A 21 9.06 0.22 -13.67
C ALA A 21 10.25 0.55 -12.74
N GLY A 22 11.04 1.58 -13.04
CA GLY A 22 12.19 2.05 -12.26
C GLY A 22 11.90 3.25 -11.37
N SER A 23 10.65 3.74 -11.37
CA SER A 23 10.21 4.97 -10.68
C SER A 23 10.56 5.02 -9.19
N TYR A 24 10.57 3.89 -8.46
CA TYR A 24 10.98 3.83 -7.04
C TYR A 24 12.45 4.25 -6.79
N LYS A 25 13.31 4.26 -7.82
CA LYS A 25 14.70 4.74 -7.75
C LYS A 25 14.85 6.21 -8.13
N ARG A 26 13.78 6.84 -8.60
CA ARG A 26 13.82 8.22 -9.10
C ARG A 26 14.28 9.16 -8.00
N LYS A 27 15.29 9.95 -8.33
CA LYS A 27 15.92 10.89 -7.40
C LYS A 27 15.23 12.25 -7.48
N ARG A 28 14.88 12.84 -6.34
CA ARG A 28 14.34 14.20 -6.25
C ARG A 28 15.07 15.02 -5.17
N PRO A 29 14.95 16.36 -5.20
CA PRO A 29 15.56 17.23 -4.18
C PRO A 29 15.06 16.91 -2.77
N PHE A 30 15.98 16.57 -1.89
CA PHE A 30 15.68 16.11 -0.53
C PHE A 30 15.08 17.20 0.39
N PHE A 31 15.20 18.48 0.02
CA PHE A 31 14.74 19.58 0.86
C PHE A 31 13.23 19.54 1.13
N LEU A 32 12.42 19.05 0.17
CA LEU A 32 10.97 18.91 0.35
C LEU A 32 10.64 17.90 1.45
N GLN A 33 11.31 16.75 1.45
CA GLN A 33 11.15 15.75 2.50
C GLN A 33 11.65 16.30 3.85
N ARG A 34 12.76 17.05 3.85
CA ARG A 34 13.28 17.67 5.06
C ARG A 34 12.31 18.70 5.66
N LEU A 35 11.67 19.52 4.83
CA LEU A 35 10.67 20.50 5.26
C LEU A 35 9.49 19.81 5.94
N LEU A 36 8.97 18.73 5.34
CA LEU A 36 7.89 17.93 5.93
C LEU A 36 8.31 17.25 7.24
N GLN A 37 9.53 16.73 7.33
CA GLN A 37 10.08 16.17 8.57
C GLN A 37 10.17 17.23 9.68
N ILE A 38 10.63 18.44 9.34
CA ILE A 38 10.70 19.56 10.29
C ILE A 38 9.29 19.91 10.76
N GLN A 39 8.32 20.03 9.84
CA GLN A 39 6.92 20.30 10.20
C GLN A 39 6.38 19.28 11.21
N ILE A 40 6.60 17.97 10.98
CA ILE A 40 6.16 16.92 11.90
C ILE A 40 6.82 17.05 13.27
N ALA A 41 8.14 17.29 13.31
CA ALA A 41 8.85 17.51 14.55
C ALA A 41 8.37 18.77 15.29
N SER A 42 8.08 19.85 14.56
CA SER A 42 7.48 21.05 15.11
C SER A 42 6.12 20.75 15.73
N THR A 43 5.27 19.93 15.09
CA THR A 43 3.97 19.54 15.68
C THR A 43 4.15 18.86 17.04
N PHE A 44 4.99 17.82 17.13
CA PHE A 44 5.27 17.16 18.41
C PHE A 44 5.82 18.11 19.47
N PHE A 45 6.74 18.99 19.06
CA PHE A 45 7.33 19.96 19.98
C PHE A 45 6.30 20.98 20.49
N TYR A 46 5.47 21.54 19.62
CA TYR A 46 4.45 22.51 19.99
C TYR A 46 3.33 21.88 20.83
N THR A 47 2.93 20.63 20.57
CA THR A 47 1.95 19.95 21.41
C THR A 47 2.50 19.69 22.81
N ALA A 48 3.77 19.30 22.94
CA ALA A 48 4.43 19.15 24.23
C ALA A 48 4.54 20.50 24.95
N LEU A 49 4.97 21.54 24.25
CA LEU A 49 5.12 22.88 24.80
C LEU A 49 3.79 23.41 25.35
N TYR A 50 2.70 23.25 24.60
CA TYR A 50 1.37 23.63 25.06
C TYR A 50 0.98 22.92 26.37
N LYS A 51 1.27 21.60 26.47
CA LYS A 51 0.96 20.80 27.67
C LYS A 51 1.72 21.23 28.92
N ILE A 52 2.96 21.73 28.78
CA ILE A 52 3.78 22.18 29.92
C ILE A 52 3.52 23.64 30.31
N THR A 53 2.99 24.46 29.41
CA THR A 53 2.62 25.84 29.73
C THR A 53 1.46 25.91 30.71
N GLY A 54 1.28 27.07 31.35
CA GLY A 54 0.26 27.26 32.39
C GLY A 54 -1.18 26.98 31.95
N THR A 55 -1.49 27.05 30.65
CA THR A 55 -2.81 26.69 30.11
C THR A 55 -3.02 25.18 29.99
N GLY A 56 -1.96 24.40 29.78
CA GLY A 56 -2.02 22.94 29.71
C GLY A 56 -1.91 22.29 31.08
N ASN A 57 -0.90 22.71 31.87
CA ASN A 57 -0.62 22.25 33.23
C ASN A 57 -0.52 20.71 33.42
N TRP A 58 0.10 19.98 32.48
CA TRP A 58 0.24 18.52 32.55
C TRP A 58 1.28 18.04 33.57
N ILE A 59 2.16 18.92 34.05
CA ILE A 59 3.21 18.59 35.02
C ILE A 59 2.66 18.56 36.44
N SER A 60 1.87 19.56 36.85
CA SER A 60 1.33 19.61 38.22
C SER A 60 -0.12 19.12 38.29
N GLY A 61 -0.86 19.18 37.18
CA GLY A 61 -2.22 18.68 37.08
C GLY A 61 -2.30 17.18 36.74
N ASN A 62 -3.52 16.67 36.68
CA ASN A 62 -3.80 15.29 36.24
C ASN A 62 -4.88 15.27 35.14
N PRO A 63 -4.59 15.85 33.96
CA PRO A 63 -5.57 16.01 32.89
C PRO A 63 -6.16 14.68 32.40
N ILE A 64 -5.37 13.58 32.45
CA ILE A 64 -5.86 12.25 32.11
C ILE A 64 -6.93 11.79 33.11
N TYR A 65 -6.74 12.00 34.41
CA TYR A 65 -7.75 11.65 35.41
C TYR A 65 -9.06 12.43 35.20
N TYR A 66 -8.97 13.75 34.94
CA TYR A 66 -10.14 14.56 34.60
C TYR A 66 -10.81 14.09 33.33
N LEU A 67 -10.03 13.71 32.31
CA LEU A 67 -10.54 13.16 31.06
C LEU A 67 -11.30 11.84 31.27
N MET A 68 -10.85 10.98 32.20
CA MET A 68 -11.53 9.72 32.50
C MET A 68 -12.86 9.92 33.23
N ASN A 69 -12.87 10.81 34.24
CA ASN A 69 -14.00 11.00 35.16
C ASN A 69 -15.02 12.05 34.67
N TYR A 70 -14.54 13.08 33.96
CA TYR A 70 -15.34 14.22 33.51
C TYR A 70 -15.01 14.59 32.05
N PRO A 71 -15.11 13.65 31.08
CA PRO A 71 -14.79 13.95 29.69
C PRO A 71 -15.73 15.02 29.14
N PRO A 72 -15.21 16.09 28.51
CA PRO A 72 -16.05 17.00 27.75
C PRO A 72 -16.75 16.26 26.60
N ALA A 73 -17.95 16.70 26.24
CA ALA A 73 -18.73 16.08 25.17
C ALA A 73 -17.94 16.05 23.84
N GLY A 74 -17.86 14.88 23.20
CA GLY A 74 -17.18 14.71 21.92
C GLY A 74 -15.66 14.72 21.97
N VAL A 75 -15.04 14.49 23.14
CA VAL A 75 -13.56 14.41 23.27
C VAL A 75 -13.06 12.97 23.36
N THR A 76 -13.74 12.11 24.12
CA THR A 76 -13.35 10.71 24.32
C THR A 76 -14.41 9.74 23.85
N LYS A 77 -13.98 8.61 23.32
CA LYS A 77 -14.84 7.45 23.05
C LYS A 77 -14.99 6.61 24.31
N TRP A 78 -15.97 5.71 24.30
CA TRP A 78 -15.94 4.58 25.23
C TRP A 78 -14.85 3.60 24.78
N PHE A 79 -13.96 3.20 25.71
CA PHE A 79 -12.87 2.27 25.43
C PHE A 79 -12.62 1.33 26.62
N LEU A 80 -12.10 0.13 26.31
CA LEU A 80 -12.04 -1.02 27.21
C LEU A 80 -11.44 -0.76 28.60
N LEU A 81 -10.41 0.08 28.69
CA LEU A 81 -9.66 0.29 29.93
C LEU A 81 -10.11 1.54 30.72
N ARG A 82 -11.17 2.22 30.28
CA ARG A 82 -11.57 3.50 30.89
C ARG A 82 -11.84 3.36 32.39
N ASP A 83 -12.70 2.42 32.78
CA ASP A 83 -13.13 2.23 34.18
C ASP A 83 -11.93 1.85 35.07
N PHE A 84 -11.00 1.06 34.54
CA PHE A 84 -9.77 0.69 35.25
C PHE A 84 -8.89 1.90 35.62
N PHE A 85 -8.84 2.91 34.74
CA PHE A 85 -8.07 4.14 34.95
C PHE A 85 -8.80 5.13 35.87
N MET A 86 -10.15 5.17 35.86
CA MET A 86 -10.94 6.10 36.68
C MET A 86 -10.60 6.04 38.16
N ASP A 87 -10.41 4.84 38.70
CA ASP A 87 -10.13 4.63 40.13
C ASP A 87 -8.63 4.78 40.50
N LYS A 88 -7.75 5.09 39.53
CA LYS A 88 -6.29 5.09 39.70
C LYS A 88 -5.68 6.43 39.29
N PRO A 89 -5.80 7.48 40.13
CA PRO A 89 -5.26 8.81 39.81
C PRO A 89 -3.75 8.81 39.58
N GLY A 90 -2.99 8.02 40.35
CA GLY A 90 -1.53 7.90 40.16
C GLY A 90 -1.15 7.31 38.80
N LEU A 91 -1.91 6.35 38.30
CA LEU A 91 -1.70 5.76 36.97
C LEU A 91 -2.04 6.76 35.85
N CYS A 92 -3.13 7.51 36.02
CA CYS A 92 -3.50 8.60 35.09
C CYS A 92 -2.40 9.67 35.01
N TYR A 93 -1.85 10.07 36.16
CA TYR A 93 -0.76 11.04 36.23
C TYR A 93 0.51 10.52 35.54
N ALA A 94 0.91 9.27 35.84
CA ALA A 94 2.05 8.63 35.19
C ALA A 94 1.86 8.53 33.66
N ALA A 95 0.66 8.19 33.19
CA ALA A 95 0.34 8.16 31.77
C ALA A 95 0.43 9.55 31.12
N GLY A 96 -0.06 10.60 31.79
CA GLY A 96 0.07 11.99 31.34
C GLY A 96 1.53 12.42 31.18
N LEU A 97 2.37 12.13 32.17
CA LEU A 97 3.81 12.39 32.10
C LEU A 97 4.50 11.58 31.00
N LEU A 98 4.13 10.31 30.82
CA LEU A 98 4.67 9.47 29.75
C LEU A 98 4.35 10.04 28.36
N ILE A 99 3.11 10.48 28.13
CA ILE A 99 2.70 11.15 26.88
C ILE A 99 3.57 12.39 26.64
N LEU A 100 3.77 13.21 27.68
CA LEU A 100 4.59 14.41 27.57
C LEU A 100 6.06 14.09 27.23
N ILE A 101 6.65 13.08 27.90
CA ILE A 101 8.02 12.62 27.63
C ILE A 101 8.15 12.12 26.19
N ILE A 102 7.16 11.38 25.69
CA ILE A 102 7.14 10.93 24.29
C ILE A 102 7.10 12.14 23.37
N GLU A 103 6.14 13.06 23.52
CA GLU A 103 6.00 14.22 22.62
C GLU A 103 7.24 15.11 22.57
N ILE A 104 7.86 15.41 23.72
CA ILE A 104 9.06 16.25 23.78
C ILE A 104 10.31 15.56 23.21
N SER A 105 10.41 14.24 23.35
CA SER A 105 11.58 13.47 22.88
C SER A 105 11.50 13.10 21.41
N MET A 106 10.29 12.97 20.84
CA MET A 106 10.06 12.55 19.45
C MET A 106 10.85 13.35 18.40
N PRO A 107 10.93 14.69 18.44
CA PRO A 107 11.76 15.47 17.51
C PRO A 107 13.22 15.01 17.47
N VAL A 108 13.82 14.74 18.64
CA VAL A 108 15.21 14.28 18.73
C VAL A 108 15.33 12.83 18.27
N LEU A 109 14.44 11.95 18.74
CA LEU A 109 14.51 10.53 18.45
C LEU A 109 14.26 10.22 16.97
N LEU A 110 13.37 10.95 16.28
CA LEU A 110 13.09 10.77 14.86
C LEU A 110 14.29 11.18 13.98
N PHE A 111 15.00 12.26 14.34
CA PHE A 111 16.15 12.72 13.58
C PHE A 111 17.42 11.89 13.85
N TRP A 112 17.55 11.31 15.04
CA TRP A 112 18.68 10.46 15.40
C TRP A 112 18.59 9.07 14.74
N ARG A 113 19.54 8.77 13.85
CA ARG A 113 19.62 7.51 13.09
C ARG A 113 19.48 6.22 13.92
N ARG A 114 19.95 6.18 15.18
CA ARG A 114 19.94 4.96 16.01
C ARG A 114 18.56 4.68 16.61
N THR A 115 17.84 5.72 17.03
CA THR A 115 16.55 5.58 17.73
C THR A 115 15.35 5.77 16.81
N ARG A 116 15.58 6.28 15.59
CA ARG A 116 14.54 6.61 14.61
C ARG A 116 13.49 5.52 14.39
N MET A 117 13.90 4.27 14.15
CA MET A 117 12.93 3.21 13.87
C MET A 117 12.05 2.92 15.09
N SER A 118 12.65 2.91 16.28
CA SER A 118 11.89 2.79 17.54
C SER A 118 10.93 3.97 17.72
N ALA A 119 11.36 5.19 17.39
CA ALA A 119 10.51 6.38 17.46
C ALA A 119 9.33 6.30 16.48
N ILE A 120 9.52 5.77 15.27
CA ILE A 120 8.43 5.52 14.32
C ILE A 120 7.43 4.52 14.91
N TYR A 121 7.88 3.41 15.49
CA TYR A 121 6.98 2.43 16.11
C TYR A 121 6.22 3.01 17.31
N VAL A 122 6.91 3.73 18.20
CA VAL A 122 6.27 4.44 19.33
C VAL A 122 5.25 5.45 18.82
N GLY A 123 5.59 6.22 17.78
CA GLY A 123 4.69 7.17 17.14
C GLY A 123 3.44 6.49 16.56
N CYS A 124 3.59 5.41 15.79
CA CYS A 124 2.46 4.65 15.24
C CYS A 124 1.58 4.07 16.35
N PHE A 125 2.18 3.50 17.40
CA PHE A 125 1.45 2.98 18.55
C PHE A 125 0.70 4.08 19.30
N PHE A 126 1.34 5.23 19.52
CA PHE A 126 0.71 6.39 20.14
C PHE A 126 -0.52 6.84 19.35
N HIS A 127 -0.44 6.95 18.02
CA HIS A 127 -1.60 7.30 17.20
C HIS A 127 -2.68 6.21 17.24
N LEU A 128 -2.32 4.93 17.29
CA LEU A 128 -3.28 3.84 17.48
C LEU A 128 -4.05 4.00 18.82
N VAL A 129 -3.36 4.34 19.90
CA VAL A 129 -4.01 4.62 21.20
C VAL A 129 -4.95 5.82 21.10
N LEU A 130 -4.55 6.90 20.42
CA LEU A 130 -5.43 8.07 20.21
C LEU A 130 -6.68 7.70 19.40
N ILE A 131 -6.56 6.85 18.37
CA ILE A 131 -7.69 6.37 17.56
C ILE A 131 -8.72 5.66 18.43
N LEU A 132 -8.25 4.80 19.35
CA LEU A 132 -9.08 3.96 20.18
C LEU A 132 -9.70 4.71 21.36
N THR A 133 -9.08 5.79 21.83
CA THR A 133 -9.49 6.50 23.06
C THR A 133 -10.15 7.86 22.82
N LEU A 134 -9.74 8.61 21.79
CA LEU A 134 -10.24 9.96 21.52
C LEU A 134 -11.22 10.01 20.34
N ASP A 135 -12.17 10.93 20.45
CA ASP A 135 -13.14 11.23 19.40
C ASP A 135 -12.61 12.33 18.47
N VAL A 136 -11.53 12.00 17.75
CA VAL A 136 -10.88 12.89 16.78
C VAL A 136 -11.35 12.55 15.37
N PRO A 137 -11.56 13.54 14.48
CA PRO A 137 -11.94 13.29 13.09
C PRO A 137 -10.98 12.32 12.39
N ALA A 138 -11.57 11.38 11.64
CA ALA A 138 -10.82 10.28 11.03
C ALA A 138 -9.67 10.73 10.12
N ILE A 139 -9.74 11.95 9.58
CA ILE A 139 -8.70 12.54 8.73
C ILE A 139 -7.33 12.63 9.42
N PHE A 140 -7.28 12.87 10.73
CA PHE A 140 -6.01 12.90 11.48
C PHE A 140 -5.33 11.52 11.46
N PHE A 141 -6.09 10.44 11.39
CA PHE A 141 -5.57 9.07 11.41
C PHE A 141 -5.00 8.63 10.05
N PHE A 142 -5.50 9.19 8.96
CA PHE A 142 -4.96 8.92 7.62
C PHE A 142 -3.75 9.79 7.28
N LEU A 143 -3.59 10.92 7.95
CA LEU A 143 -2.51 11.87 7.64
C LEU A 143 -1.25 11.65 8.49
N PHE A 144 -1.38 11.56 9.82
CA PHE A 144 -0.20 11.63 10.71
C PHE A 144 0.64 10.35 10.78
N PRO A 145 0.08 9.13 10.93
CA PRO A 145 0.89 7.92 10.96
C PRO A 145 1.69 7.68 9.67
N PRO A 146 1.12 7.83 8.45
CA PRO A 146 1.89 7.66 7.21
C PRO A 146 3.00 8.71 7.03
N GLN A 147 2.82 9.92 7.58
CA GLN A 147 3.86 10.95 7.55
C GLN A 147 5.14 10.54 8.31
N LEU A 148 5.04 9.68 9.33
CA LEU A 148 6.22 9.12 10.01
C LEU A 148 7.12 8.30 9.07
N LEU A 149 6.57 7.75 7.99
CA LEU A 149 7.34 7.03 6.97
C LEU A 149 8.36 7.92 6.27
N LEU A 150 8.16 9.25 6.28
CA LEU A 150 9.14 10.21 5.75
C LEU A 150 10.48 10.15 6.46
N PHE A 151 10.55 9.62 7.69
CA PHE A 151 11.80 9.47 8.42
C PHE A 151 12.58 8.22 7.98
N ILE A 152 11.92 7.21 7.40
CA ILE A 152 12.60 5.99 6.94
C ILE A 152 13.66 6.36 5.91
N ASN A 153 14.85 5.77 6.06
CA ASN A 153 15.93 6.00 5.13
C ASN A 153 15.56 5.38 3.76
N PRO A 154 15.50 6.20 2.70
CA PRO A 154 15.02 5.74 1.40
C PRO A 154 16.02 4.81 0.69
N GLU A 155 17.32 4.97 0.91
CA GLU A 155 18.31 4.06 0.35
C GLU A 155 18.14 2.63 0.88
N ASN A 156 17.76 2.46 2.15
CA ASN A 156 17.48 1.16 2.75
C ASN A 156 16.28 0.48 2.06
N ILE A 157 15.23 1.23 1.72
CA ILE A 157 14.08 0.69 1.01
C ILE A 157 14.47 0.27 -0.41
N VAL A 158 15.26 1.09 -1.14
CA VAL A 158 15.76 0.69 -2.47
C VAL A 158 16.57 -0.61 -2.37
N ARG A 159 17.52 -0.70 -1.42
CA ARG A 159 18.32 -1.91 -1.23
C ARG A 159 17.46 -3.13 -0.92
N TRP A 160 16.45 -2.98 -0.08
CA TRP A 160 15.51 -4.05 0.26
C TRP A 160 14.71 -4.52 -0.96
N ILE A 161 14.19 -3.59 -1.78
CA ILE A 161 13.49 -3.91 -3.03
C ILE A 161 14.43 -4.66 -3.99
N GLU A 162 15.66 -4.18 -4.19
CA GLU A 162 16.64 -4.85 -5.06
C GLU A 162 17.01 -6.25 -4.56
N GLN A 163 17.19 -6.41 -3.26
CA GLN A 163 17.46 -7.72 -2.66
C GLN A 163 16.30 -8.69 -2.91
N LYS A 164 15.05 -8.23 -2.74
CA LYS A 164 13.86 -9.03 -3.04
C LYS A 164 13.74 -9.36 -4.53
N ARG A 165 13.99 -8.41 -5.43
CA ARG A 165 14.03 -8.67 -6.88
C ARG A 165 15.06 -9.73 -7.25
N ARG A 166 16.27 -9.67 -6.67
CA ARG A 166 17.33 -10.67 -6.89
C ARG A 166 16.93 -12.05 -6.37
N ALA A 167 16.34 -12.13 -5.19
CA ALA A 167 15.85 -13.39 -4.63
C ALA A 167 14.73 -13.98 -5.50
N ASN A 168 13.77 -13.16 -5.94
CA ASN A 168 12.67 -13.61 -6.79
C ASN A 168 13.13 -14.03 -8.19
N ALA A 169 14.19 -13.43 -8.72
CA ALA A 169 14.78 -13.86 -10.00
C ALA A 169 15.42 -15.26 -9.93
N GLN A 170 15.80 -15.72 -8.73
CA GLN A 170 16.37 -17.05 -8.49
C GLN A 170 15.31 -18.07 -8.04
N ALA A 171 14.11 -17.61 -7.66
CA ALA A 171 13.02 -18.45 -7.23
C ALA A 171 12.08 -18.78 -8.40
N PRO A 172 11.29 -19.87 -8.32
CA PRO A 172 10.17 -20.08 -9.22
C PRO A 172 9.19 -18.90 -9.18
N GLN A 173 8.89 -18.32 -10.34
CA GLN A 173 7.99 -17.17 -10.49
C GLN A 173 6.62 -17.61 -11.01
N SER A 174 5.56 -16.91 -10.58
CA SER A 174 4.23 -17.10 -11.15
C SER A 174 4.21 -16.60 -12.59
N GLN A 175 3.67 -17.41 -13.50
CA GLN A 175 3.63 -17.12 -14.93
C GLN A 175 2.28 -16.50 -15.29
N LEU A 176 2.29 -15.25 -15.75
CA LEU A 176 1.10 -14.59 -16.26
C LEU A 176 1.03 -14.78 -17.77
N ILE A 177 0.07 -15.60 -18.20
CA ILE A 177 -0.12 -16.00 -19.59
C ILE A 177 -1.15 -15.08 -20.23
N TYR A 178 -0.79 -14.51 -21.37
CA TYR A 178 -1.60 -13.52 -22.08
C TYR A 178 -1.44 -13.63 -23.60
N ASP A 179 -2.35 -12.98 -24.33
CA ASP A 179 -2.32 -12.89 -25.79
C ASP A 179 -1.43 -11.75 -26.28
N GLY A 180 -0.30 -12.08 -26.91
CA GLY A 180 0.59 -11.12 -27.56
C GLY A 180 0.04 -10.49 -28.85
N HIS A 181 -0.97 -11.08 -29.50
CA HIS A 181 -1.61 -10.45 -30.65
C HIS A 181 -2.72 -9.47 -30.26
N CYS A 182 -3.26 -9.56 -29.04
CA CYS A 182 -4.27 -8.63 -28.54
C CYS A 182 -3.66 -7.37 -27.91
N GLN A 183 -3.90 -6.20 -28.51
CA GLN A 183 -3.38 -4.92 -28.01
C GLN A 183 -3.89 -4.55 -26.61
N PHE A 184 -5.16 -4.87 -26.30
CA PHE A 184 -5.73 -4.66 -24.97
C PHE A 184 -5.01 -5.51 -23.92
N CYS A 185 -4.79 -6.80 -24.20
CA CYS A 185 -4.04 -7.71 -23.31
C CYS A 185 -2.61 -7.22 -23.10
N ARG A 186 -1.89 -6.88 -24.18
CA ARG A 186 -0.54 -6.34 -24.12
C ARG A 186 -0.44 -5.09 -23.25
N ARG A 187 -1.33 -4.11 -23.45
CA ARG A 187 -1.34 -2.88 -22.66
C ARG A 187 -1.62 -3.16 -21.18
N SER A 188 -2.58 -4.04 -20.90
CA SER A 188 -2.92 -4.43 -19.52
C SER A 188 -1.74 -5.11 -18.82
N VAL A 189 -1.07 -6.04 -19.51
CA VAL A 189 0.11 -6.74 -18.98
C VAL A 189 1.30 -5.81 -18.81
N GLN A 190 1.53 -4.87 -19.73
CA GLN A 190 2.56 -3.82 -19.56
C GLN A 190 2.31 -2.99 -18.30
N GLN A 191 1.06 -2.62 -18.00
CA GLN A 191 0.74 -1.93 -16.75
C GLN A 191 0.99 -2.82 -15.54
N LEU A 192 0.60 -4.10 -15.58
CA LEU A 192 0.88 -5.05 -14.51
C LEU A 192 2.38 -5.27 -14.28
N GLN A 193 3.20 -5.25 -15.33
CA GLN A 193 4.67 -5.30 -15.22
C GLN A 193 5.23 -4.10 -14.46
N VAL A 194 4.70 -2.90 -14.69
CA VAL A 194 5.10 -1.70 -13.94
C VAL A 194 4.69 -1.81 -12.47
N MET A 195 3.52 -2.39 -12.21
CA MET A 195 3.00 -2.65 -10.86
C MET A 195 3.69 -3.82 -10.14
N ASP A 196 4.55 -4.58 -10.82
CA ASP A 196 5.32 -5.66 -10.22
C ASP A 196 6.63 -5.14 -9.63
N LEU A 197 6.50 -4.46 -8.49
CA LEU A 197 7.63 -3.87 -7.77
C LEU A 197 8.73 -4.88 -7.46
N PHE A 198 8.40 -6.15 -7.24
CA PHE A 198 9.35 -7.16 -6.78
C PHE A 198 9.75 -8.18 -7.84
N HIS A 199 9.32 -8.01 -9.10
CA HIS A 199 9.55 -9.00 -10.17
C HIS A 199 9.13 -10.42 -9.75
N THR A 200 7.90 -10.54 -9.28
CA THR A 200 7.28 -11.80 -8.86
C THR A 200 6.63 -12.53 -10.03
N LEU A 201 6.32 -11.81 -11.11
CA LEU A 201 5.59 -12.33 -12.27
C LEU A 201 6.52 -12.49 -13.47
N LYS A 202 6.39 -13.62 -14.15
CA LYS A 202 6.96 -13.85 -15.48
C LYS A 202 5.86 -13.73 -16.53
N MET A 203 5.99 -12.78 -17.45
CA MET A 203 5.01 -12.60 -18.51
C MET A 203 5.29 -13.61 -19.64
N VAL A 204 4.27 -14.38 -20.02
CA VAL A 204 4.37 -15.42 -21.05
C VAL A 204 3.35 -15.13 -22.14
N ASP A 205 3.85 -14.87 -23.34
CA ASP A 205 3.01 -14.76 -24.54
C ASP A 205 2.71 -16.16 -25.07
N PHE A 206 1.44 -16.55 -25.02
CA PHE A 206 1.03 -17.89 -25.46
C PHE A 206 1.23 -18.10 -26.96
N GLN A 207 1.24 -17.02 -27.76
CA GLN A 207 1.39 -17.10 -29.22
C GLN A 207 2.80 -17.56 -29.61
N SER A 208 3.80 -17.13 -28.84
CA SER A 208 5.20 -17.55 -28.99
C SER A 208 5.51 -18.91 -28.37
N THR A 209 4.58 -19.47 -27.61
CA THR A 209 4.78 -20.72 -26.86
C THR A 209 4.25 -21.90 -27.66
N SER A 210 5.17 -22.72 -28.20
CA SER A 210 4.80 -23.85 -29.07
C SER A 210 4.02 -24.95 -28.34
N HIS A 211 4.24 -25.17 -27.04
CA HIS A 211 3.62 -26.26 -26.27
C HIS A 211 3.02 -25.75 -24.93
N LEU A 212 1.82 -25.17 -24.99
CA LEU A 212 1.12 -24.66 -23.80
C LEU A 212 0.71 -25.77 -22.82
N GLU A 213 0.35 -26.94 -23.34
CA GLU A 213 -0.06 -28.11 -22.55
C GLU A 213 1.08 -28.63 -21.67
N ALA A 214 2.34 -28.42 -22.08
CA ALA A 214 3.51 -28.75 -21.27
C ALA A 214 3.63 -27.86 -20.02
N LEU A 215 3.08 -26.63 -20.06
CA LEU A 215 3.02 -25.75 -18.90
C LEU A 215 1.95 -26.19 -17.91
N HIS A 216 0.74 -26.50 -18.41
CA HIS A 216 -0.35 -27.04 -17.60
C HIS A 216 -1.39 -27.75 -18.50
N PRO A 217 -1.92 -28.92 -18.11
CA PRO A 217 -2.85 -29.71 -18.93
C PRO A 217 -4.13 -28.96 -19.33
N GLU A 218 -4.58 -28.02 -18.49
CA GLU A 218 -5.78 -27.22 -18.74
C GLU A 218 -5.58 -26.05 -19.71
N LEU A 219 -4.36 -25.74 -20.15
CA LEU A 219 -4.08 -24.62 -21.04
C LEU A 219 -4.21 -25.02 -22.50
N SER A 220 -5.33 -24.63 -23.13
CA SER A 220 -5.50 -24.67 -24.58
C SER A 220 -5.35 -23.28 -25.19
N LYS A 221 -5.10 -23.21 -26.51
CA LYS A 221 -5.05 -21.93 -27.23
C LYS A 221 -6.37 -21.18 -27.15
N GLU A 222 -7.51 -21.87 -27.24
CA GLU A 222 -8.83 -21.22 -27.12
C GLU A 222 -9.03 -20.61 -25.72
N ARG A 223 -8.65 -21.35 -24.66
CA ARG A 223 -8.73 -20.84 -23.29
C ARG A 223 -7.82 -19.64 -23.07
N CYS A 224 -6.58 -19.68 -23.58
CA CYS A 224 -5.63 -18.57 -23.46
C CYS A 224 -6.06 -17.31 -24.24
N ALA A 225 -6.74 -17.48 -25.38
CA ALA A 225 -7.32 -16.37 -26.12
C ALA A 225 -8.50 -15.72 -25.36
N SER A 226 -9.33 -16.54 -24.71
CA SER A 226 -10.56 -16.09 -24.04
C SER A 226 -10.32 -15.23 -22.79
N GLN A 227 -9.24 -15.45 -22.04
CA GLN A 227 -8.97 -14.77 -20.76
C GLN A 227 -7.49 -14.81 -20.38
N LEU A 228 -7.09 -13.95 -19.43
CA LEU A 228 -5.78 -14.07 -18.79
C LEU A 228 -5.73 -15.30 -17.89
N HIS A 229 -4.56 -15.91 -17.81
CA HIS A 229 -4.29 -16.99 -16.86
C HIS A 229 -3.05 -16.69 -16.03
N LEU A 230 -3.05 -17.14 -14.79
CA LEU A 230 -1.91 -17.07 -13.87
C LEU A 230 -1.61 -18.49 -13.39
N LEU A 231 -0.42 -18.98 -13.71
CA LEU A 231 0.09 -20.26 -13.25
C LEU A 231 1.09 -20.04 -12.12
N GLU A 232 0.81 -20.59 -10.95
CA GLU A 232 1.68 -20.46 -9.79
C GLU A 232 2.75 -21.56 -9.73
N PRO A 233 3.84 -21.37 -8.95
CA PRO A 233 4.89 -22.38 -8.80
C PRO A 233 4.42 -23.76 -8.31
N ASP A 234 3.32 -23.80 -7.56
CA ASP A 234 2.68 -25.01 -7.04
C ASP A 234 1.78 -25.73 -8.08
N ARG A 235 1.81 -25.27 -9.34
CA ARG A 235 0.95 -25.71 -10.46
C ARG A 235 -0.51 -25.28 -10.35
N THR A 236 -0.89 -24.44 -9.39
CA THR A 236 -2.26 -23.90 -9.33
C THR A 236 -2.51 -22.95 -10.50
N LEU A 237 -3.57 -23.20 -11.26
CA LEU A 237 -3.98 -22.37 -12.41
C LEU A 237 -5.19 -21.50 -12.05
N TYR A 238 -5.04 -20.20 -12.22
CA TYR A 238 -6.13 -19.22 -12.09
C TYR A 238 -6.48 -18.63 -13.45
N GLY A 239 -7.78 -18.43 -13.71
CA GLY A 239 -8.29 -17.84 -14.95
C GLY A 239 -9.21 -16.64 -14.71
N GLY A 240 -9.14 -15.66 -15.60
CA GLY A 240 -10.06 -14.52 -15.64
C GLY A 240 -10.06 -13.69 -14.37
N PHE A 241 -11.23 -13.49 -13.74
CA PHE A 241 -11.34 -12.69 -12.50
C PHE A 241 -10.49 -13.24 -11.35
N ALA A 242 -10.30 -14.56 -11.27
CA ALA A 242 -9.47 -15.17 -10.22
C ALA A 242 -8.01 -14.72 -10.30
N VAL A 243 -7.51 -14.42 -11.50
CA VAL A 243 -6.17 -13.82 -11.69
C VAL A 243 -6.08 -12.48 -10.97
N PHE A 244 -7.07 -11.60 -11.13
CA PHE A 244 -7.05 -10.27 -10.50
C PHE A 244 -7.13 -10.34 -8.97
N ARG A 245 -7.94 -11.26 -8.44
CA ARG A 245 -7.95 -11.55 -6.99
C ARG A 245 -6.55 -11.90 -6.51
N ARG A 246 -5.85 -12.78 -7.23
CA ARG A 246 -4.52 -13.22 -6.86
C ARG A 246 -3.47 -12.11 -7.02
N LEU A 247 -3.52 -11.35 -8.12
CA LEU A 247 -2.64 -10.21 -8.35
C LEU A 247 -2.75 -9.14 -7.26
N CYS A 248 -3.96 -8.89 -6.73
CA CYS A 248 -4.15 -7.99 -5.60
C CYS A 248 -3.41 -8.40 -4.32
N LEU A 249 -3.09 -9.69 -4.15
CA LEU A 249 -2.31 -10.15 -3.00
C LEU A 249 -0.80 -10.11 -3.25
N ILE A 250 -0.38 -10.13 -4.51
CA ILE A 250 1.04 -10.19 -4.89
C ILE A 250 1.60 -8.78 -5.16
N LEU A 251 0.83 -7.91 -5.79
CA LEU A 251 1.27 -6.59 -6.27
C LEU A 251 0.90 -5.49 -5.26
N PRO A 252 1.88 -4.82 -4.60
CA PRO A 252 1.59 -3.83 -3.55
C PRO A 252 0.71 -2.66 -4.00
N MET A 253 0.80 -2.25 -5.27
CA MET A 253 -0.04 -1.17 -5.80
C MET A 253 -1.52 -1.57 -5.88
N LEU A 254 -1.81 -2.86 -5.94
CA LEU A 254 -3.17 -3.38 -6.02
C LEU A 254 -3.78 -3.72 -4.65
N TYR A 255 -3.04 -3.53 -3.55
CA TYR A 255 -3.53 -3.80 -2.19
C TYR A 255 -4.82 -3.05 -1.82
N PRO A 256 -5.03 -1.77 -2.21
CA PRO A 256 -6.28 -1.07 -1.96
C PRO A 256 -7.51 -1.77 -2.56
N PHE A 257 -7.33 -2.60 -3.60
CA PHE A 257 -8.42 -3.34 -4.24
C PHE A 257 -8.69 -4.71 -3.61
N ILE A 258 -7.91 -5.15 -2.61
CA ILE A 258 -8.14 -6.43 -1.91
C ILE A 258 -9.56 -6.44 -1.33
N LEU A 259 -9.94 -5.39 -0.60
CA LEU A 259 -11.27 -5.32 0.01
C LEU A 259 -12.37 -5.40 -1.05
N LEU A 260 -12.21 -4.74 -2.19
CA LEU A 260 -13.17 -4.77 -3.30
C LEU A 260 -13.30 -6.17 -3.93
N PHE A 261 -12.17 -6.83 -4.22
CA PHE A 261 -12.17 -8.11 -4.93
C PHE A 261 -12.44 -9.32 -4.01
N TYR A 262 -12.29 -9.16 -2.71
CA TYR A 262 -12.61 -10.19 -1.70
C TYR A 262 -13.89 -9.87 -0.91
N PHE A 263 -14.60 -8.78 -1.21
CA PHE A 263 -15.87 -8.46 -0.58
C PHE A 263 -16.91 -9.58 -0.80
N PRO A 264 -17.75 -9.92 0.20
CA PRO A 264 -18.83 -10.88 0.01
C PRO A 264 -19.69 -10.53 -1.21
N GLY A 265 -19.87 -11.48 -2.14
CA GLY A 265 -20.59 -11.27 -3.41
C GLY A 265 -19.69 -10.95 -4.62
N SER A 266 -18.42 -10.58 -4.41
CA SER A 266 -17.47 -10.34 -5.52
C SER A 266 -17.23 -11.59 -6.37
N GLY A 267 -17.37 -12.80 -5.80
CA GLY A 267 -17.25 -14.07 -6.51
C GLY A 267 -18.32 -14.28 -7.58
N ILE A 268 -19.45 -13.56 -7.51
CA ILE A 268 -20.54 -13.63 -8.48
C ILE A 268 -20.42 -12.47 -9.48
N VAL A 269 -20.31 -11.24 -8.95
CA VAL A 269 -20.26 -10.03 -9.76
C VAL A 269 -18.95 -9.92 -10.55
N GLY A 270 -17.82 -10.27 -9.94
CA GLY A 270 -16.49 -10.15 -10.53
C GLY A 270 -16.33 -10.95 -11.83
N PRO A 271 -16.65 -12.26 -11.87
CA PRO A 271 -16.60 -13.04 -13.11
C PRO A 271 -17.56 -12.53 -14.19
N PHE A 272 -18.75 -12.04 -13.80
CA PHE A 272 -19.69 -11.44 -14.74
C PHE A 272 -19.11 -10.18 -15.40
N VAL A 273 -18.64 -9.23 -14.59
CA VAL A 273 -18.00 -7.99 -15.08
C VAL A 273 -16.78 -8.32 -15.92
N TYR A 274 -15.93 -9.26 -15.47
CA TYR A 274 -14.74 -9.67 -16.22
C TYR A 274 -15.09 -10.24 -17.59
N ARG A 275 -16.08 -11.14 -17.68
CA ARG A 275 -16.53 -11.71 -18.95
C ARG A 275 -17.08 -10.63 -19.87
N TRP A 276 -17.86 -9.69 -19.34
CA TRP A 276 -18.35 -8.57 -20.12
C TRP A 276 -17.20 -7.71 -20.67
N VAL A 277 -16.20 -7.38 -19.85
CA VAL A 277 -15.00 -6.65 -20.33
C VAL A 277 -14.22 -7.48 -21.37
N ALA A 278 -14.07 -8.78 -21.16
CA ALA A 278 -13.37 -9.67 -22.08
C ALA A 278 -14.09 -9.81 -23.44
N GLN A 279 -15.42 -9.80 -23.44
CA GLN A 279 -16.24 -9.78 -24.65
C GLN A 279 -16.29 -8.41 -25.31
N ASN A 280 -15.99 -7.32 -24.58
CA ASN A 280 -16.04 -5.96 -25.08
C ASN A 280 -14.64 -5.30 -25.16
N ARG A 281 -13.57 -6.09 -25.30
CA ARG A 281 -12.18 -5.58 -25.38
C ARG A 281 -12.00 -4.50 -26.47
N TYR A 282 -12.75 -4.61 -27.56
CA TYR A 282 -12.76 -3.63 -28.64
C TYR A 282 -13.14 -2.20 -28.21
N LEU A 283 -13.99 -2.07 -27.18
CA LEU A 283 -14.39 -0.76 -26.63
C LEU A 283 -13.27 -0.09 -25.82
N PHE A 284 -12.30 -0.87 -25.34
CA PHE A 284 -11.28 -0.39 -24.40
C PHE A 284 -9.93 -0.07 -25.05
N HIS A 285 -9.85 -0.07 -26.38
CA HIS A 285 -8.65 0.35 -27.11
C HIS A 285 -8.95 1.46 -28.12
N PHE A 286 -7.96 2.32 -28.37
CA PHE A 286 -8.07 3.44 -29.33
C PHE A 286 -7.90 3.01 -30.79
N ASN A 287 -7.48 1.76 -31.06
CA ASN A 287 -7.11 1.33 -32.40
C ASN A 287 -8.30 0.69 -33.15
N LYS A 288 -8.62 1.19 -34.36
CA LYS A 288 -9.79 0.74 -35.12
C LYS A 288 -9.63 -0.64 -35.78
N THR A 289 -8.43 -1.25 -35.75
CA THR A 289 -8.14 -2.56 -36.36
C THR A 289 -8.76 -3.76 -35.64
N CYS A 290 -9.19 -3.59 -34.40
CA CYS A 290 -9.91 -4.60 -33.65
C CYS A 290 -11.35 -4.13 -33.41
N LYS A 291 -12.01 -3.62 -34.46
CA LYS A 291 -13.36 -3.04 -34.40
C LYS A 291 -14.43 -4.04 -33.94
N ASP A 292 -14.20 -5.34 -34.20
CA ASP A 292 -15.16 -6.42 -33.94
C ASP A 292 -14.56 -7.57 -33.13
N ASN A 293 -13.57 -7.29 -32.26
CA ASN A 293 -12.79 -8.35 -31.60
C ASN A 293 -12.11 -9.32 -32.60
N ALA A 294 -11.92 -8.90 -33.87
CA ALA A 294 -11.39 -9.72 -34.95
C ALA A 294 -9.95 -10.24 -34.69
N CYS A 295 -9.26 -9.74 -33.65
CA CYS A 295 -8.03 -10.36 -33.14
C CYS A 295 -8.22 -11.82 -32.66
N PHE A 296 -9.46 -12.30 -32.42
CA PHE A 296 -9.75 -13.70 -32.08
C PHE A 296 -10.00 -14.60 -33.28
N LEU A 297 -10.33 -14.02 -34.44
CA LEU A 297 -10.50 -14.77 -35.66
C LEU A 297 -9.12 -14.91 -36.28
N GLY A 298 -8.36 -15.91 -35.79
CA GLY A 298 -7.21 -16.39 -36.51
C GLY A 298 -7.58 -16.55 -37.98
N HIS A 299 -6.70 -16.06 -38.84
CA HIS A 299 -6.74 -16.29 -40.28
C HIS A 299 -6.90 -17.79 -40.55
N GLY A 300 -8.14 -18.22 -40.73
CA GLY A 300 -8.48 -19.46 -41.39
C GLY A 300 -8.36 -19.21 -42.89
N LYS A 301 -7.14 -19.33 -43.41
CA LYS A 301 -6.84 -19.78 -44.77
C LYS A 301 -5.54 -20.56 -44.72
#